data_AF-A0A9P8I3J0-F1
#
_entry.id   AF-A0A9P8I3J0-F1
#
_cell.length_a   1.000
_cell.length_b   1.000
_cell.length_c   1.000
_cell.angle_alpha   90.00
_cell.angle_beta   90.00
_cell.angle_gamma   90.00
#
_symmetry.space_group_name_H-M   'P 1'
#
loop_
_entity.id
_entity.type
_entity.pdbx_description
1 polymer ?
#
loop_
_entity_poly.entity_id
_entity_poly.type
_entity_poly.pdbx_seq_one_letter_code
_entity_poly.pdbx_strand_id
1 'polypeptide(L)'
;MPHSLYLGSGVVKSRVLDFDIQHGNATEESEDHYSKDIPKYKPSLSAIKYCLSYSVVELAISLFSFALFVNSAILIVAGASLSKNNSADEADLFGIYHLLYRTLSPAAATLFALALLLSGTSAGIICTISGQIVSEGQLNWTVAPWLRRLITRAISITPSIIIAASVGKNGLTAALNASQVTLSVILPFVTAPLIYFTCRDRFMTVSTSDGGEGVGMGNGWITNVLAVIIWLIIVIMNFTLLVLTGLGKI
;
A
#
# COMPACT_ATOMS: atom_id res chain seq x y z
N MET A 1 0.71 -3.64 -0.12
CA MET A 1 1.18 -3.24 1.23
C MET A 1 -0.03 -2.74 2.03
N PRO A 2 -0.08 -2.92 3.37
CA PRO A 2 -1.24 -2.54 4.19
C PRO A 2 -1.64 -1.07 4.06
N HIS A 3 -0.65 -0.17 4.08
CA HIS A 3 -0.89 1.28 3.96
C HIS A 3 -1.50 1.69 2.61
N SER A 4 -1.22 0.95 1.53
CA SER A 4 -1.81 1.20 0.21
C SER A 4 -3.30 0.87 0.17
N LEU A 5 -3.77 -0.09 0.98
CA LEU A 5 -5.20 -0.42 1.09
C LEU A 5 -5.98 0.75 1.70
N TYR A 6 -5.45 1.34 2.78
CA TYR A 6 -6.03 2.53 3.40
C TYR A 6 -5.98 3.74 2.48
N LEU A 7 -4.85 3.97 1.80
CA LEU A 7 -4.71 5.07 0.86
C LEU A 7 -5.73 4.94 -0.28
N GLY A 8 -5.81 3.78 -0.92
CA GLY A 8 -6.75 3.54 -2.02
C GLY A 8 -8.20 3.76 -1.59
N SER A 9 -8.58 3.25 -0.41
CA SER A 9 -9.92 3.47 0.13
C SER A 9 -10.21 4.93 0.46
N GLY A 10 -9.21 5.73 0.82
CA GLY A 10 -9.37 7.17 1.09
C GLY A 10 -9.52 7.99 -0.19
N VAL A 11 -8.64 7.77 -1.17
CA VAL A 11 -8.61 8.53 -2.43
C VAL A 11 -9.85 8.30 -3.29
N VAL A 12 -10.47 7.12 -3.22
CA VAL A 12 -11.71 6.85 -3.97
C VAL A 12 -12.89 7.67 -3.45
N LYS A 13 -12.90 8.06 -2.17
CA LYS A 13 -14.04 8.80 -1.58
C LYS A 13 -14.23 10.18 -2.20
N SER A 14 -13.16 10.91 -2.47
CA SER A 14 -13.26 12.22 -3.12
C SER A 14 -13.84 12.10 -4.53
N ARG A 15 -13.40 11.10 -5.29
CA ARG A 15 -13.90 10.86 -6.66
C ARG A 15 -15.39 10.52 -6.70
N VAL A 16 -15.87 9.75 -5.72
CA VAL A 16 -17.29 9.40 -5.62
C VAL A 16 -18.12 10.66 -5.34
N LEU A 17 -17.64 11.52 -4.45
CA LEU A 17 -18.28 12.80 -4.15
C LEU A 17 -18.29 13.74 -5.36
N ASP A 18 -17.16 13.91 -6.03
CA ASP A 18 -17.04 14.71 -7.25
C ASP A 18 -18.02 14.27 -8.33
N PHE A 19 -18.18 12.95 -8.51
CA PHE A 19 -19.15 12.40 -9.46
C PHE A 19 -20.57 12.81 -9.10
N ASP A 20 -20.97 12.69 -7.83
CA ASP A 20 -22.32 13.05 -7.40
C ASP A 20 -22.58 14.56 -7.48
N ILE A 21 -21.59 15.40 -7.21
CA ILE A 21 -21.69 16.86 -7.41
C ILE A 21 -21.95 17.19 -8.88
N GLN A 22 -21.19 16.58 -9.80
CA GLN A 22 -21.34 16.82 -11.24
C GLN A 22 -22.68 16.36 -11.80
N HIS A 23 -23.29 15.34 -11.20
CA HIS A 23 -24.58 14.80 -11.63
C HIS A 23 -25.77 15.38 -10.85
N GLY A 24 -25.54 16.38 -9.99
CA GLY A 24 -26.60 17.04 -9.20
C GLY A 24 -27.18 16.17 -8.08
N ASN A 25 -26.49 15.09 -7.70
CA ASN A 25 -26.88 14.18 -6.61
C ASN A 25 -26.34 14.64 -5.24
N ALA A 26 -25.38 15.57 -5.22
CA ALA A 26 -24.81 16.17 -4.00
C ALA A 26 -24.48 17.65 -4.23
N THR A 27 -24.42 18.44 -3.15
CA THR A 27 -23.97 19.83 -3.16
C THR A 27 -22.55 19.95 -2.62
N GLU A 28 -21.82 21.01 -3.00
CA GLU A 28 -20.43 21.26 -2.52
C GLU A 28 -20.35 21.35 -0.98
N GLU A 29 -21.42 21.80 -0.30
CA GLU A 29 -21.53 21.82 1.17
C GLU A 29 -21.46 20.42 1.82
N SER A 30 -21.52 19.34 1.03
CA SER A 30 -21.38 17.95 1.50
C SER A 30 -19.94 17.56 1.84
N GLU A 31 -18.94 18.38 1.46
CA GLU A 31 -17.51 18.17 1.79
C GLU A 31 -17.17 18.49 3.26
N ASP A 32 -17.95 19.35 3.92
CA ASP A 32 -17.62 19.90 5.23
C ASP A 32 -17.77 18.88 6.36
N HIS A 33 -16.72 18.08 6.56
CA HIS A 33 -16.59 17.09 7.63
C HIS A 33 -16.56 17.66 9.07
N TYR A 34 -16.73 18.98 9.23
CA TYR A 34 -16.56 19.69 10.49
C TYR A 34 -17.85 20.21 11.13
N SER A 35 -18.98 20.17 10.43
CA SER A 35 -20.25 20.63 11.00
C SER A 35 -21.08 19.44 11.48
N LYS A 36 -21.38 19.42 12.79
CA LYS A 36 -22.12 18.34 13.46
C LYS A 36 -23.57 18.16 12.97
N ASP A 37 -24.06 19.11 12.18
CA ASP A 37 -25.48 19.25 11.81
C ASP A 37 -25.78 18.99 10.32
N ILE A 38 -24.77 18.67 9.49
CA ILE A 38 -24.98 18.33 8.07
C ILE A 38 -25.21 16.82 7.94
N PRO A 39 -26.24 16.34 7.22
CA PRO A 39 -26.45 14.92 7.01
C PRO A 39 -25.22 14.29 6.33
N LYS A 40 -24.66 13.25 6.97
CA LYS A 40 -23.52 12.49 6.46
C LYS A 40 -23.76 12.09 5.00
N TYR A 41 -22.93 12.59 4.09
CA TYR A 41 -23.01 12.31 2.65
C TYR A 41 -23.16 10.80 2.40
N LYS A 42 -24.19 10.44 1.60
CA LYS A 42 -24.48 9.08 1.18
C LYS A 42 -24.32 9.01 -0.35
N PRO A 43 -23.36 8.23 -0.85
CA PRO A 43 -23.09 8.17 -2.27
C PRO A 43 -24.21 7.47 -3.06
N SER A 44 -24.46 7.94 -4.27
CA SER A 44 -25.43 7.32 -5.18
C SER A 44 -24.92 5.98 -5.73
N LEU A 45 -25.85 5.11 -6.11
CA LEU A 45 -25.52 3.79 -6.66
C LEU A 45 -24.79 3.89 -8.01
N SER A 46 -25.11 4.90 -8.83
CA SER A 46 -24.42 5.16 -10.10
C SER A 46 -22.97 5.61 -9.85
N ALA A 47 -22.74 6.52 -8.90
CA ALA A 47 -21.39 6.97 -8.53
C ALA A 47 -20.52 5.79 -8.07
N ILE A 48 -21.05 4.92 -7.20
CA ILE A 48 -20.32 3.77 -6.70
C ILE A 48 -19.95 2.80 -7.83
N LYS A 49 -20.89 2.46 -8.72
CA LYS A 49 -20.63 1.53 -9.83
C LYS A 49 -19.61 2.08 -10.82
N TYR A 50 -19.71 3.37 -11.14
CA TYR A 50 -18.78 4.06 -12.01
C TYR A 50 -17.38 4.09 -11.39
N CYS A 51 -17.24 4.60 -10.16
CA CYS A 51 -15.96 4.70 -9.47
C CYS A 51 -15.33 3.33 -9.22
N LEU A 52 -16.13 2.30 -8.87
CA LEU A 52 -15.63 0.94 -8.69
C LEU A 52 -15.01 0.42 -9.99
N SER A 53 -15.74 0.50 -11.11
CA SER A 53 -15.27 0.00 -12.41
C SER A 53 -14.02 0.76 -12.87
N TYR A 54 -14.03 2.08 -12.72
CA TYR A 54 -12.90 2.94 -13.05
C TYR A 54 -11.67 2.60 -12.21
N SER A 55 -11.81 2.54 -10.89
CA SER A 55 -10.71 2.20 -9.98
C SER A 55 -10.16 0.80 -10.22
N VAL A 56 -11.01 -0.18 -10.55
CA VAL A 56 -10.55 -1.54 -10.90
C VAL A 56 -9.67 -1.49 -12.15
N VAL A 57 -10.09 -0.78 -13.20
CA VAL A 57 -9.32 -0.66 -14.45
C VAL A 57 -8.00 0.08 -14.22
N GLU A 58 -8.03 1.21 -13.51
CA GLU A 58 -6.84 1.99 -13.18
C GLU A 58 -5.82 1.17 -12.37
N LEU A 59 -6.29 0.46 -11.34
CA LEU A 59 -5.44 -0.41 -10.52
C LEU A 59 -4.91 -1.59 -11.33
N ALA A 60 -5.72 -2.20 -12.19
CA ALA A 60 -5.27 -3.28 -13.06
C ALA A 60 -4.17 -2.81 -14.01
N ILE A 61 -4.38 -1.69 -14.71
CA ILE A 61 -3.36 -1.13 -15.62
C ILE A 61 -2.08 -0.78 -14.85
N SER A 62 -2.21 -0.10 -13.71
CA SER A 62 -1.05 0.29 -12.89
C SER A 62 -0.24 -0.92 -12.41
N LEU A 63 -0.92 -1.94 -11.87
CA LEU A 63 -0.27 -3.14 -11.34
C LEU A 63 0.32 -4.02 -12.45
N PHE A 64 -0.44 -4.30 -13.52
CA PHE A 64 -0.01 -5.20 -14.58
C PHE A 64 1.00 -4.57 -15.54
N SER A 65 0.88 -3.27 -15.83
CA SER A 65 1.78 -2.60 -16.76
C SER A 65 3.02 -2.03 -16.07
N PHE A 66 2.87 -1.26 -14.99
CA PHE A 66 4.01 -0.56 -14.39
C PHE A 66 4.68 -1.40 -13.30
N ALA A 67 3.93 -1.85 -12.30
CA ALA A 67 4.53 -2.54 -11.15
C ALA A 67 5.15 -3.89 -11.54
N LEU A 68 4.44 -4.72 -12.31
CA LEU A 68 4.99 -5.98 -12.81
C LEU A 68 6.20 -5.77 -13.72
N PHE A 69 6.18 -4.77 -14.60
CA PHE A 69 7.31 -4.48 -15.47
C PHE A 69 8.56 -4.12 -14.66
N VAL A 70 8.45 -3.20 -13.70
CA VAL A 70 9.58 -2.78 -12.86
C VAL A 70 10.09 -3.94 -12.01
N ASN A 71 9.21 -4.68 -11.33
CA ASN A 71 9.61 -5.82 -10.50
C ASN A 71 10.28 -6.92 -11.33
N SER A 72 9.76 -7.19 -12.54
CA SER A 72 10.35 -8.17 -13.45
C SER A 72 11.68 -7.70 -14.01
N ALA A 73 11.81 -6.41 -14.36
CA ALA A 73 13.07 -5.85 -14.86
C ALA A 73 14.19 -5.96 -13.82
N ILE A 74 13.91 -5.63 -12.56
CA ILE A 74 14.88 -5.77 -11.47
C ILE A 74 15.29 -7.24 -11.29
N LEU A 75 14.32 -8.16 -11.30
CA LEU A 75 14.58 -9.60 -11.16
C LEU A 75 15.41 -10.16 -12.33
N ILE A 76 15.09 -9.77 -13.57
CA ILE A 76 15.82 -10.20 -14.78
C ILE A 76 17.24 -9.66 -14.77
N VAL A 77 17.44 -8.38 -14.42
CA VAL A 77 18.76 -7.76 -14.34
C VAL A 77 19.60 -8.42 -13.24
N ALA A 78 19.02 -8.65 -12.06
CA ALA A 78 19.67 -9.37 -10.98
C ALA A 78 20.05 -10.80 -11.43
N GLY A 79 19.12 -11.56 -12.01
CA GLY A 79 19.36 -12.91 -12.49
C GLY A 79 20.44 -13.00 -13.57
N ALA A 80 20.40 -12.11 -14.57
CA ALA A 80 21.35 -12.09 -15.68
C ALA A 80 22.77 -11.74 -15.25
N SER A 81 22.91 -10.89 -14.23
CA SER A 81 24.22 -10.42 -13.79
C SER A 81 24.80 -11.22 -12.61
N LEU A 82 23.97 -11.80 -11.73
CA LEU A 82 24.43 -12.66 -10.63
C LEU A 82 24.64 -14.13 -11.05
N SER A 83 24.01 -14.63 -12.13
CA SER A 83 24.10 -16.06 -12.51
C SER A 83 25.52 -16.60 -12.73
N LYS A 84 26.52 -15.74 -12.96
CA LYS A 84 27.91 -16.14 -13.23
C LYS A 84 28.89 -15.91 -12.07
N ASN A 85 28.47 -15.24 -11.00
CA ASN A 85 29.32 -14.94 -9.85
C ASN A 85 28.93 -15.81 -8.65
N ASN A 86 29.90 -16.51 -8.05
CA ASN A 86 29.73 -17.21 -6.76
C ASN A 86 29.54 -16.25 -5.56
N SER A 87 29.43 -14.94 -5.81
CA SER A 87 29.18 -13.88 -4.82
C SER A 87 27.68 -13.61 -4.62
N ALA A 88 26.83 -14.62 -4.81
CA ALA A 88 25.37 -14.51 -4.66
C ALA A 88 24.93 -14.14 -3.23
N ASP A 89 25.85 -14.19 -2.25
CA ASP A 89 25.64 -13.80 -0.86
C ASP A 89 25.52 -12.28 -0.63
N GLU A 90 25.94 -11.44 -1.60
CA GLU A 90 25.90 -9.97 -1.46
C GLU A 90 24.88 -9.31 -2.41
N ALA A 91 23.67 -9.86 -2.49
CA ALA A 91 22.54 -9.24 -3.20
C ALA A 91 21.92 -8.04 -2.43
N ASP A 92 22.77 -7.18 -1.87
CA ASP A 92 22.36 -5.95 -1.19
C ASP A 92 22.24 -4.78 -2.17
N LEU A 93 21.56 -3.71 -1.76
CA LEU A 93 21.35 -2.49 -2.54
C LEU A 93 22.65 -1.93 -3.13
N PHE A 94 23.73 -1.95 -2.35
CA PHE A 94 25.06 -1.51 -2.79
C PHE A 94 25.68 -2.49 -3.80
N GLY A 95 25.44 -3.79 -3.63
CA GLY A 95 25.87 -4.83 -4.56
C GLY A 95 25.24 -4.62 -5.95
N ILE A 96 23.93 -4.34 -6.00
CA ILE A 96 23.22 -4.04 -7.25
C ILE A 96 23.80 -2.80 -7.95
N TYR A 97 24.10 -1.73 -7.20
CA TYR A 97 24.71 -0.53 -7.76
C TYR A 97 26.08 -0.83 -8.41
N HIS A 98 26.97 -1.50 -7.69
CA HIS A 98 28.31 -1.84 -8.20
C HIS A 98 28.24 -2.82 -9.38
N LEU A 99 27.29 -3.73 -9.34
CA LEU A 99 27.03 -4.66 -10.41
C LEU A 99 26.58 -3.94 -11.69
N LEU A 100 25.64 -3.00 -11.60
CA LEU A 100 25.18 -2.20 -12.73
C LEU A 100 26.31 -1.34 -13.30
N TYR A 101 27.14 -0.78 -12.40
CA TYR A 101 28.30 0.02 -12.77
C TYR A 101 29.29 -0.79 -13.60
N ARG A 102 29.61 -2.02 -13.17
CA ARG A 102 30.61 -2.88 -13.82
C ARG A 102 30.10 -3.60 -15.06
N THR A 103 28.83 -4.02 -15.07
CA THR A 103 28.28 -4.88 -16.12
C THR A 103 27.67 -4.08 -17.26
N LEU A 104 27.06 -2.92 -16.96
CA LEU A 104 26.26 -2.18 -17.91
C LEU A 104 26.90 -0.83 -18.26
N SER A 105 26.95 0.10 -17.30
CA SER A 105 27.69 1.37 -17.43
C SER A 105 27.62 2.18 -16.13
N PRO A 106 28.55 3.14 -15.92
CA PRO A 106 28.45 4.13 -14.85
C PRO A 106 27.12 4.91 -14.87
N ALA A 107 26.61 5.24 -16.06
CA ALA A 107 25.36 5.98 -16.23
C ALA A 107 24.13 5.16 -15.78
N ALA A 108 24.13 3.84 -16.01
CA ALA A 108 23.05 2.98 -15.54
C ALA A 108 23.01 2.90 -14.01
N ALA A 109 24.17 2.84 -13.36
CA ALA A 109 24.27 2.82 -11.91
C ALA A 109 23.81 4.14 -11.27
N THR A 110 24.17 5.29 -11.86
CA THR A 110 23.70 6.60 -11.36
C THR A 110 22.20 6.78 -11.54
N LEU A 111 21.62 6.34 -12.66
CA LEU A 111 20.17 6.33 -12.87
C LEU A 111 19.45 5.43 -11.84
N PHE A 112 20.01 4.26 -11.52
CA PHE A 112 19.47 3.40 -10.47
C PHE A 112 19.49 4.09 -9.10
N ALA A 113 20.61 4.72 -8.72
CA ALA A 113 20.70 5.47 -7.46
C ALA A 113 19.71 6.64 -7.41
N LEU A 114 19.53 7.36 -8.52
CA LEU A 114 18.54 8.43 -8.63
C LEU A 114 17.11 7.89 -8.51
N ALA A 115 16.82 6.76 -9.16
CA ALA A 115 15.51 6.10 -9.08
C ALA A 115 15.20 5.64 -7.64
N LEU A 116 16.17 5.11 -6.91
CA LEU A 116 16.03 4.77 -5.49
C LEU A 116 15.72 5.99 -4.62
N LEU A 117 16.42 7.11 -4.86
CA LEU A 117 16.16 8.37 -4.16
C LEU A 117 14.73 8.86 -4.40
N LEU A 118 14.29 8.89 -5.67
CA LEU A 118 12.93 9.30 -6.06
C LEU A 118 11.85 8.34 -5.53
N SER A 119 12.14 7.04 -5.47
CA SER A 119 11.24 6.06 -4.86
C SER A 119 11.06 6.31 -3.36
N GLY A 120 12.16 6.59 -2.63
CA GLY A 120 12.12 6.91 -1.21
C GLY A 120 11.37 8.21 -0.88
N THR A 121 11.47 9.23 -1.73
CA THR A 121 10.69 10.47 -1.54
C THR A 121 9.19 10.24 -1.76
N SER A 122 8.82 9.47 -2.79
CA SER A 122 7.44 9.09 -3.07
C SER A 122 6.82 8.26 -1.95
N ALA A 123 7.54 7.24 -1.45
CA ALA A 123 7.11 6.42 -0.33
C ALA A 123 6.82 7.25 0.94
N GLY A 124 7.63 8.29 1.18
CA GLY A 124 7.40 9.22 2.29
C GLY A 124 6.08 9.96 2.19
N ILE A 125 5.67 10.41 1.00
CA ILE A 125 4.39 11.10 0.78
C ILE A 125 3.22 10.13 1.02
N ILE A 126 3.28 8.94 0.40
CA ILE A 126 2.27 7.88 0.54
C ILE A 126 2.08 7.49 2.02
N CYS A 127 3.18 7.35 2.76
CA CYS A 127 3.14 7.03 4.18
C CYS A 127 2.43 8.12 4.99
N THR A 128 2.70 9.40 4.72
CA THR A 128 2.03 10.50 5.45
C THR A 128 0.53 10.58 5.18
N ILE A 129 0.10 10.37 3.93
CA ILE A 129 -1.33 10.38 3.57
C ILE A 129 -2.05 9.16 4.15
N SER A 130 -1.45 7.97 4.03
CA SER A 130 -2.02 6.77 4.64
C SER A 130 -2.07 6.86 6.17
N GLY A 131 -1.01 7.37 6.80
CA GLY A 131 -0.95 7.63 8.24
C GLY A 131 -2.00 8.63 8.69
N GLN A 132 -2.30 9.64 7.88
CA GLN A 132 -3.41 10.56 8.12
C GLN A 132 -4.76 9.83 8.14
N ILE A 133 -5.06 9.07 7.10
CA ILE A 133 -6.32 8.31 6.98
C ILE A 133 -6.51 7.37 8.16
N VAL A 134 -5.44 6.68 8.58
CA VAL A 134 -5.48 5.78 9.74
C VAL A 134 -5.63 6.54 11.06
N SER A 135 -4.91 7.65 11.26
CA SER A 135 -4.96 8.42 12.51
C SER A 135 -6.32 9.08 12.73
N GLU A 136 -6.90 9.66 11.67
CA GLU A 136 -8.21 10.31 11.73
C GLU A 136 -9.34 9.29 11.77
N GLY A 137 -9.21 8.16 11.07
CA GLY A 137 -10.25 7.12 11.04
C GLY A 137 -10.27 6.21 12.27
N GLN A 138 -9.11 5.75 12.76
CA GLN A 138 -9.04 4.74 13.83
C GLN A 138 -8.70 5.34 15.20
N LEU A 139 -7.88 6.38 15.25
CA LEU A 139 -7.43 6.99 16.51
C LEU A 139 -8.17 8.30 16.83
N ASN A 140 -9.02 8.80 15.92
CA ASN A 140 -9.65 10.13 15.97
C ASN A 140 -8.64 11.25 16.32
N TRP A 141 -7.41 11.12 15.84
CA TRP A 141 -6.30 12.00 16.18
C TRP A 141 -5.91 12.90 15.01
N THR A 142 -6.26 14.18 15.13
CA THR A 142 -5.94 15.21 14.15
C THR A 142 -4.63 15.92 14.54
N VAL A 143 -3.68 15.96 13.61
CA VAL A 143 -2.40 16.65 13.74
C VAL A 143 -2.12 17.37 12.44
N ALA A 144 -1.52 18.57 12.51
CA ALA A 144 -1.13 19.30 11.31
C ALA A 144 -0.26 18.43 10.36
N PRO A 145 -0.50 18.43 9.04
CA PRO A 145 0.18 17.53 8.10
C PRO A 145 1.73 17.63 8.14
N TRP A 146 2.26 18.84 8.30
CA TRP A 146 3.71 19.07 8.38
C TRP A 146 4.33 18.44 9.63
N LEU A 147 3.63 18.54 10.76
CA LEU A 147 4.08 18.01 12.05
C LEU A 147 4.01 16.48 12.04
N ARG A 148 2.92 15.91 11.50
CA ARG A 148 2.77 14.46 11.30
C ARG A 148 3.90 13.90 10.42
N ARG A 149 4.27 14.60 9.35
CA ARG A 149 5.40 14.24 8.48
C ARG A 149 6.74 14.30 9.21
N LEU A 150 6.96 15.31 10.05
CA LEU A 150 8.20 15.44 10.81
C LEU A 150 8.32 14.33 11.86
N ILE A 151 7.27 14.06 12.62
CA ILE A 151 7.25 13.02 13.66
C ILE A 151 7.49 11.63 13.06
N THR A 152 6.73 11.26 12.02
CA THR A 152 6.85 9.93 11.39
C THR A 152 8.23 9.73 10.74
N ARG A 153 8.80 10.77 10.12
CA ARG A 153 10.18 10.71 9.60
C ARG A 153 11.22 10.64 10.71
N ALA A 154 11.08 11.40 11.78
CA ALA A 154 12.02 11.34 12.91
C ALA A 154 12.05 9.92 13.47
N ILE A 155 10.87 9.34 13.77
CA ILE A 155 10.75 7.98 14.31
C ILE A 155 11.34 6.93 13.35
N SER A 156 11.14 7.08 12.04
CA SER A 156 11.66 6.12 11.04
C SER A 156 13.17 6.27 10.76
N ILE A 157 13.69 7.49 10.74
CA ILE A 157 15.08 7.79 10.38
C ILE A 157 16.01 7.54 11.57
N THR A 158 15.60 7.85 12.80
CA THR A 158 16.44 7.67 14.00
C THR A 158 17.05 6.26 14.12
N PRO A 159 16.28 5.15 14.07
CA PRO A 159 16.87 3.81 14.15
C PRO A 159 17.79 3.52 12.96
N SER A 160 17.44 4.01 11.77
CA SER A 160 18.26 3.84 10.56
C SER A 160 19.63 4.53 10.68
N ILE A 161 19.67 5.75 11.23
CA ILE A 161 20.92 6.49 11.49
C ILE A 161 21.77 5.76 12.53
N ILE A 162 21.16 5.29 13.63
CA ILE A 162 21.88 4.58 14.69
C ILE A 162 22.53 3.30 14.14
N ILE A 163 21.78 2.51 13.37
CA ILE A 163 22.29 1.28 12.76
C ILE A 163 23.39 1.58 11.74
N ALA A 164 23.20 2.60 10.90
CA ALA A 164 24.21 3.02 9.92
C ALA A 164 25.52 3.48 10.59
N ALA A 165 25.43 4.20 11.72
CA ALA A 165 26.60 4.68 12.45
C ALA A 165 27.32 3.59 13.25
N SER A 166 26.60 2.58 13.74
CA SER A 166 27.16 1.52 14.60
C SER A 166 27.60 0.27 13.85
N VAL A 167 26.79 -0.22 12.91
CA VAL A 167 26.99 -1.50 12.20
C VAL A 167 27.37 -1.30 10.73
N GLY A 168 26.98 -0.17 10.12
CA GLY A 168 27.24 0.12 8.71
C GLY A 168 26.31 -0.63 7.75
N LYS A 169 26.82 -0.99 6.57
CA LYS A 169 26.02 -1.48 5.43
C LYS A 169 25.20 -2.74 5.75
N ASN A 170 25.86 -3.76 6.31
CA ASN A 170 25.20 -5.04 6.62
C ASN A 170 24.05 -4.87 7.62
N GLY A 171 24.22 -3.97 8.59
CA GLY A 171 23.15 -3.63 9.54
C GLY A 171 21.96 -2.94 8.87
N LEU A 172 22.23 -2.07 7.89
CA LEU A 172 21.16 -1.40 7.13
C LEU A 172 20.37 -2.40 6.29
N THR A 173 21.04 -3.34 5.61
CA THR A 173 20.38 -4.42 4.86
C THR A 173 19.52 -5.29 5.77
N ALA A 174 20.04 -5.68 6.93
CA ALA A 174 19.28 -6.45 7.91
C ALA A 174 18.06 -5.66 8.42
N ALA A 175 18.20 -4.36 8.68
CA ALA A 175 17.10 -3.49 9.09
C ALA A 175 16.02 -3.35 7.99
N LEU A 176 16.45 -3.25 6.72
CA LEU A 176 15.54 -3.24 5.57
C LEU A 176 14.77 -4.56 5.46
N ASN A 177 15.44 -5.70 5.55
CA ASN A 177 14.81 -7.02 5.53
C ASN A 177 13.84 -7.19 6.71
N ALA A 178 14.25 -6.84 7.93
CA ALA A 178 13.40 -6.87 9.12
C ALA A 178 12.14 -5.99 8.98
N SER A 179 12.27 -4.84 8.32
CA SER A 179 11.12 -3.97 8.02
C SER A 179 10.13 -4.65 7.08
N GLN A 180 10.61 -5.43 6.10
CA GLN A 180 9.74 -6.22 5.21
C GLN A 180 9.03 -7.34 5.96
N VAL A 181 9.73 -8.03 6.86
CA VAL A 181 9.12 -9.04 7.74
C VAL A 181 8.02 -8.41 8.60
N THR A 182 8.31 -7.26 9.21
CA THR A 182 7.31 -6.55 10.03
C THR A 182 6.06 -6.18 9.22
N LEU A 183 6.25 -5.69 7.98
CA LEU A 183 5.14 -5.36 7.08
C LEU A 183 4.31 -6.59 6.72
N SER A 184 4.97 -7.73 6.52
CA SER A 184 4.34 -8.98 6.14
C SER A 184 3.47 -9.53 7.29
N VAL A 185 3.94 -9.42 8.54
CA VAL A 185 3.18 -9.76 9.74
C VAL A 185 1.90 -8.94 9.90
N ILE A 186 1.94 -7.64 9.58
CA ILE A 186 0.79 -6.74 9.71
C ILE A 186 -0.30 -7.06 8.67
N LEU A 187 0.08 -7.58 7.51
CA LEU A 187 -0.82 -7.74 6.36
C LEU A 187 -2.04 -8.65 6.65
N PRO A 188 -1.92 -9.84 7.26
CA PRO A 188 -3.07 -10.66 7.65
C PRO A 188 -4.08 -9.95 8.54
N PHE A 189 -3.62 -9.18 9.53
CA PHE A 189 -4.48 -8.48 10.49
C PHE A 189 -5.27 -7.34 9.86
N VAL A 190 -4.71 -6.67 8.85
CA VAL A 190 -5.41 -5.62 8.09
C VAL A 190 -6.37 -6.21 7.06
N THR A 191 -6.00 -7.33 6.43
CA THR A 191 -6.80 -7.94 5.36
C THR A 191 -7.96 -8.78 5.88
N ALA A 192 -7.86 -9.41 7.06
CA ALA A 192 -8.95 -10.22 7.61
C ALA A 192 -10.25 -9.43 7.85
N PRO A 193 -10.24 -8.25 8.53
CA PRO A 193 -11.44 -7.43 8.68
C PRO A 193 -11.95 -6.90 7.34
N LEU A 194 -11.05 -6.56 6.41
CA LEU A 194 -11.42 -6.08 5.08
C LEU A 194 -12.23 -7.13 4.32
N ILE A 195 -11.77 -8.38 4.32
CA ILE A 195 -12.50 -9.49 3.69
C ILE A 195 -13.85 -9.70 4.41
N TYR A 196 -13.84 -9.73 5.74
CA TYR A 196 -15.08 -9.88 6.52
C TYR A 196 -16.14 -8.83 6.20
N PHE A 197 -15.77 -7.56 6.10
CA PHE A 197 -16.70 -6.47 5.78
C PHE A 197 -17.16 -6.49 4.32
N THR A 198 -16.28 -6.84 3.38
CA THR A 198 -16.61 -6.88 1.94
C THR A 198 -17.45 -8.10 1.55
N CYS A 199 -17.38 -9.21 2.30
CA CYS A 199 -18.20 -10.40 2.07
C CYS A 199 -19.62 -10.31 2.65
N ARG A 200 -19.93 -9.33 3.50
CA ARG A 200 -21.23 -9.23 4.18
C ARG A 200 -22.09 -8.12 3.60
N ASP A 201 -23.21 -8.51 3.01
CA ASP A 201 -24.22 -7.57 2.47
C ASP A 201 -24.69 -6.56 3.52
N ARG A 202 -24.79 -6.98 4.79
CA ARG A 202 -25.16 -6.10 5.92
C ARG A 202 -24.31 -4.82 6.01
N PHE A 203 -23.02 -4.89 5.66
CA PHE A 203 -22.12 -3.73 5.69
C PHE A 203 -21.98 -3.06 4.32
N MET A 204 -22.16 -3.83 3.24
CA MET A 204 -22.13 -3.35 1.86
C MET A 204 -23.55 -3.17 1.31
N THR A 205 -24.38 -2.36 1.97
CA THR A 205 -25.73 -2.00 1.48
C THR A 205 -25.80 -0.52 1.17
N VAL A 206 -26.35 -0.18 0.01
CA VAL A 206 -26.62 1.22 -0.38
C VAL A 206 -28.12 1.46 -0.27
N SER A 207 -28.50 2.48 0.51
CA SER A 207 -29.89 2.94 0.58
C SER A 207 -30.23 3.69 -0.71
N THR A 208 -31.31 3.30 -1.37
CA THR A 208 -31.85 4.06 -2.50
C THR A 208 -32.71 5.22 -1.97
N SER A 209 -32.70 6.36 -2.67
CA SER A 209 -33.52 7.53 -2.28
C SER A 209 -35.03 7.26 -2.32
N ASP A 210 -35.46 6.17 -2.97
CA ASP A 210 -36.89 5.85 -3.20
C ASP A 210 -37.54 5.02 -2.07
N GLY A 211 -36.90 4.89 -0.91
CA GLY A 211 -37.48 4.17 0.24
C GLY A 211 -37.62 2.65 0.04
N GLY A 212 -37.00 2.10 -1.01
CA GLY A 212 -36.95 0.66 -1.27
C GLY A 212 -35.93 -0.09 -0.39
N GLU A 213 -36.00 -1.41 -0.42
CA GLU A 213 -34.99 -2.28 0.19
C GLU A 213 -33.59 -1.92 -0.36
N GLY A 214 -32.62 -1.73 0.55
CA GLY A 214 -31.27 -1.34 0.17
C GLY A 214 -30.63 -2.37 -0.76
N VAL A 215 -29.86 -1.91 -1.75
CA VAL A 215 -29.18 -2.81 -2.69
C VAL A 215 -27.92 -3.34 -2.03
N GLY A 216 -27.85 -4.66 -1.86
CA GLY A 216 -26.64 -5.37 -1.45
C GLY A 216 -25.59 -5.32 -2.55
N MET A 217 -24.41 -4.79 -2.21
CA MET A 217 -23.23 -4.69 -3.06
C MET A 217 -22.07 -5.49 -2.45
N GLY A 218 -22.39 -6.57 -1.73
CA GLY A 218 -21.40 -7.54 -1.28
C GLY A 218 -20.68 -8.19 -2.45
N ASN A 219 -19.45 -8.62 -2.19
CA ASN A 219 -18.66 -9.35 -3.18
C ASN A 219 -19.36 -10.66 -3.59
N GLY A 220 -19.28 -10.99 -4.89
CA GLY A 220 -19.80 -12.25 -5.40
C GLY A 220 -19.11 -13.47 -4.77
N TRP A 221 -19.80 -14.61 -4.76
CA TRP A 221 -19.30 -15.84 -4.13
C TRP A 221 -17.90 -16.26 -4.62
N ILE A 222 -17.63 -16.12 -5.91
CA ILE A 222 -16.31 -16.42 -6.51
C ILE A 222 -15.23 -15.51 -5.92
N THR A 223 -15.48 -14.20 -5.86
CA THR A 223 -14.55 -13.23 -5.28
C THR A 223 -14.29 -13.50 -3.80
N ASN A 224 -15.32 -13.91 -3.05
CA ASN A 224 -15.19 -14.26 -1.63
C ASN A 224 -14.30 -15.49 -1.44
N VAL A 225 -14.55 -16.56 -2.21
CA VAL A 225 -13.73 -17.78 -2.15
C VAL A 225 -12.28 -17.48 -2.52
N LEU A 226 -12.05 -16.74 -3.61
CA LEU A 226 -10.70 -16.33 -4.01
C LEU A 226 -10.01 -15.46 -2.96
N ALA A 227 -10.72 -14.49 -2.37
CA ALA A 227 -10.17 -13.63 -1.33
C ALA A 227 -9.74 -14.43 -0.09
N VAL A 228 -10.56 -15.40 0.34
CA VAL A 228 -10.25 -16.27 1.48
C VAL A 228 -9.06 -17.18 1.16
N ILE A 229 -8.98 -17.74 -0.05
CA ILE A 229 -7.83 -18.57 -0.48
C ILE A 229 -6.54 -17.74 -0.48
N ILE A 230 -6.55 -16.55 -1.08
CA ILE A 230 -5.40 -15.65 -1.11
C ILE A 230 -4.98 -15.28 0.31
N TRP A 231 -5.95 -14.97 1.18
CA TRP A 231 -5.67 -14.66 2.58
C TRP A 231 -5.04 -15.83 3.33
N LEU A 232 -5.55 -17.04 3.16
CA LEU A 232 -4.98 -18.25 3.75
C LEU A 232 -3.54 -18.47 3.28
N ILE A 233 -3.26 -18.32 1.98
CA ILE A 233 -1.90 -18.41 1.43
C ILE A 233 -1.00 -17.37 2.10
N ILE A 234 -1.44 -16.11 2.18
CA ILE A 234 -0.68 -15.04 2.83
C ILE A 234 -0.38 -15.41 4.29
N VAL A 235 -1.37 -15.89 5.05
CA VAL A 235 -1.19 -16.29 6.46
C VAL A 235 -0.16 -17.42 6.59
N ILE A 236 -0.29 -18.48 5.78
CA ILE A 236 0.61 -19.63 5.83
C ILE A 236 2.04 -19.22 5.45
N MET A 237 2.20 -18.42 4.39
CA MET A 237 3.51 -17.94 3.96
C MET A 237 4.16 -17.04 5.02
N ASN A 238 3.38 -16.14 5.63
CA ASN A 238 3.89 -15.26 6.70
C ASN A 238 4.26 -16.03 7.96
N PHE A 239 3.44 -16.99 8.35
CA PHE A 239 3.74 -17.86 9.48
C PHE A 239 5.01 -18.66 9.24
N THR A 240 5.15 -19.25 8.05
CA THR A 240 6.34 -20.01 7.66
C THR A 240 7.59 -19.12 7.67
N LEU A 241 7.49 -17.90 7.12
CA LEU A 241 8.57 -16.92 7.13
C LEU A 241 8.99 -16.56 8.55
N LEU A 242 8.04 -16.26 9.45
CA LEU A 242 8.32 -15.98 10.85
C LEU A 242 9.00 -17.15 11.56
N VAL A 243 8.54 -18.38 11.33
CA VAL A 243 9.15 -19.57 11.91
C VAL A 243 10.56 -19.78 11.39
N LEU A 244 10.78 -19.62 10.08
CA LEU A 244 12.12 -19.76 9.47
C LEU A 244 13.09 -18.69 9.99
N THR A 245 12.64 -17.44 10.10
CA THR A 245 13.42 -16.34 10.68
C THR A 245 13.70 -16.58 12.16
N GLY A 246 12.71 -17.04 12.93
CA GLY A 246 12.88 -17.38 14.35
C GLY A 246 13.82 -18.56 14.59
N LEU A 247 13.91 -19.49 13.64
CA LEU A 247 14.86 -20.61 13.65
C LEU A 247 16.26 -20.24 13.11
N GLY A 248 16.47 -18.99 12.67
CA GLY A 248 17.74 -18.53 12.10
C GLY A 248 18.11 -19.20 10.78
N LYS A 249 17.13 -19.76 10.06
CA LYS A 249 17.35 -20.38 8.73
C LYS A 249 17.30 -19.37 7.58
N ILE A 250 16.83 -18.15 7.86
CA ILE A 250 16.72 -16.98 6.98
C ILE A 250 16.92 -15.76 7.88
#